data_AF-A0A956W568-F1
#
_entry.id   AF-A0A956W568-F1
#
_cell.length_a   1.000
_cell.length_b   1.000
_cell.length_c   1.000
_cell.angle_alpha   90.00
_cell.angle_beta   90.00
_cell.angle_gamma   90.00
#
_symmetry.space_group_name_H-M   'P 1'
#
loop_
_entity.id
_entity.type
_entity.pdbx_description
1 polymer ?
#
loop_
_entity_poly.entity_id
_entity_poly.type
_entity_poly.pdbx_seq_one_letter_code
_entity_poly.pdbx_strand_id
1 'polypeptide(L)'
;AAEDPADAELALNLALAYHAAERYGDAGQAAERASRSTNRDVRLAALKALGHHRFAQQDYVSALAAFHDALILDPNDEMARHDYGVTWSILNPPPAPPESPTPPPAQSPAAETPTPGGGEPGTPGPGDPTPQPTTTPPADPGAPSPGPGSSESEIETRIAQIDQEVRSIEDEAGEALTAEQALRILELNAERNRLSSLLESGQDSSDPADR
;
A
#
# COMPACT_ATOMS: atom_id res chain seq x y z
N ALA A 1 14.90 36.70 4.69
CA ALA A 1 13.87 37.60 5.25
C ALA A 1 12.71 36.72 5.67
N ALA A 2 12.17 36.89 6.88
CA ALA A 2 10.95 36.18 7.27
C ALA A 2 9.79 36.73 6.43
N GLU A 3 9.07 35.86 5.71
CA GLU A 3 7.84 36.26 5.02
C GLU A 3 6.78 36.64 6.06
N ASP A 4 6.03 37.70 5.77
CA ASP A 4 4.89 38.12 6.57
C ASP A 4 3.82 37.01 6.51
N PRO A 5 3.33 36.48 7.66
CA PRO A 5 2.29 35.45 7.68
C PRO A 5 1.05 35.82 6.85
N ALA A 6 0.69 37.11 6.76
CA ALA A 6 -0.43 37.58 5.96
C ALA A 6 -0.20 37.45 4.44
N ASP A 7 1.06 37.55 4.00
CA ASP A 7 1.42 37.36 2.59
C ASP A 7 1.29 35.88 2.17
N ALA A 8 1.65 34.96 3.08
CA ALA A 8 1.51 33.53 2.82
C ALA A 8 0.03 33.08 2.73
N GLU A 9 -0.84 33.60 3.60
CA GLU A 9 -2.29 33.33 3.52
C GLU A 9 -2.90 33.89 2.22
N LEU A 10 -2.49 35.09 1.81
CA LEU A 10 -2.90 35.66 0.53
C LEU A 10 -2.43 34.81 -0.65
N ALA A 11 -1.19 34.33 -0.61
CA ALA A 11 -0.64 33.44 -1.62
C ALA A 11 -1.39 32.10 -1.69
N LEU A 12 -1.78 31.54 -0.54
CA LEU A 12 -2.60 30.32 -0.48
C LEU A 12 -3.98 30.54 -1.11
N ASN A 13 -4.66 31.63 -0.75
CA ASN A 13 -5.97 31.98 -1.34
C ASN A 13 -5.87 32.18 -2.85
N LEU A 14 -4.79 32.80 -3.33
CA LEU A 14 -4.53 32.97 -4.75
C LEU A 14 -4.31 31.62 -5.45
N ALA A 15 -3.60 30.68 -4.81
CA ALA A 15 -3.40 29.34 -5.34
C ALA A 15 -4.74 28.61 -5.54
N LEU A 16 -5.61 28.63 -4.52
CA LEU A 16 -6.94 28.02 -4.58
C LEU A 16 -7.81 28.67 -5.67
N ALA A 17 -7.75 30.00 -5.82
CA ALA A 17 -8.48 30.71 -6.87
C ALA A 17 -7.98 30.36 -8.28
N TYR A 18 -6.66 30.24 -8.47
CA TYR A 18 -6.10 29.79 -9.74
C TYR A 18 -6.46 28.33 -10.04
N HIS A 19 -6.48 27.47 -9.03
CA HIS A 19 -6.92 26.08 -9.20
C HIS A 19 -8.38 25.99 -9.63
N ALA A 20 -9.27 26.74 -8.98
CA ALA A 20 -10.68 26.81 -9.38
C ALA A 20 -10.88 27.36 -10.80
N ALA A 21 -9.92 28.14 -11.30
CA ALA A 21 -9.87 28.62 -12.68
C ALA A 21 -9.10 27.68 -13.64
N GLU A 22 -8.75 26.47 -13.20
CA GLU A 22 -7.97 25.46 -13.94
C GLU A 22 -6.58 25.93 -14.40
N ARG A 23 -6.08 27.02 -13.79
CA ARG A 23 -4.75 27.59 -14.06
C ARG A 23 -3.71 26.96 -13.14
N TYR A 24 -3.50 25.66 -13.31
CA TYR A 24 -2.72 24.86 -12.37
C TYR A 24 -1.24 25.28 -12.24
N GLY A 25 -0.63 25.81 -13.30
CA GLY A 25 0.74 26.35 -13.25
C GLY A 25 0.86 27.58 -12.35
N ASP A 26 -0.09 28.51 -12.45
CA ASP A 26 -0.14 29.71 -11.59
C ASP A 26 -0.51 29.33 -10.16
N ALA A 27 -1.43 28.37 -10.00
CA ALA A 27 -1.80 27.80 -8.71
C ALA A 27 -0.57 27.22 -8.00
N GLY A 28 0.24 26.44 -8.71
CA GLY A 28 1.47 25.86 -8.18
C GLY A 28 2.47 26.91 -7.69
N GLN A 29 2.70 27.98 -8.46
CA GLN A 29 3.61 29.07 -8.05
C GLN A 29 3.12 29.81 -6.81
N ALA A 30 1.80 30.04 -6.70
CA ALA A 30 1.21 30.69 -5.54
C ALA A 30 1.29 29.79 -4.29
N ALA A 31 1.00 28.49 -4.44
CA ALA A 31 1.11 27.51 -3.35
C ALA A 31 2.57 27.34 -2.88
N GLU A 32 3.56 27.37 -3.79
CA GLU A 32 4.97 27.29 -3.43
C GLU A 32 5.46 28.50 -2.63
N ARG A 33 4.89 29.70 -2.88
CA ARG A 33 5.15 30.86 -2.01
C ARG A 33 4.53 30.63 -0.63
N ALA A 34 3.27 30.22 -0.57
CA ALA A 34 2.60 29.95 0.71
C ALA A 34 3.27 28.83 1.53
N SER A 35 3.89 27.83 0.89
CA SER A 35 4.58 26.73 1.60
C SER A 35 5.88 27.17 2.30
N ARG A 36 6.35 28.40 2.08
CA ARG A 36 7.50 28.98 2.80
C ARG A 36 7.09 29.70 4.09
N SER A 37 5.78 29.74 4.39
CA SER A 37 5.25 30.34 5.61
C SER A 37 5.89 29.76 6.87
N THR A 38 6.13 30.62 7.85
CA THR A 38 6.53 30.21 9.20
C THR A 38 5.34 29.62 9.98
N ASN A 39 4.11 30.00 9.62
CA ASN A 39 2.90 29.42 10.19
C ASN A 39 2.74 27.98 9.67
N ARG A 40 2.73 27.01 10.61
CA ARG A 40 2.65 25.57 10.31
C ARG A 40 1.37 25.22 9.54
N ASP A 41 0.24 25.79 9.93
CA ASP A 41 -1.06 25.43 9.35
C ASP A 41 -1.18 25.93 7.90
N VAL A 42 -0.72 27.16 7.65
CA VAL A 42 -0.65 27.73 6.29
C VAL A 42 0.31 26.92 5.43
N ARG A 43 1.48 26.55 5.96
CA ARG A 43 2.46 25.73 5.26
C ARG A 43 1.91 24.35 4.91
N LEU A 44 1.24 23.68 5.85
CA LEU A 44 0.61 22.38 5.63
C LEU A 44 -0.47 22.48 4.52
N ALA A 45 -1.38 23.45 4.62
CA ALA A 45 -2.41 23.66 3.63
C ALA A 45 -1.83 23.96 2.23
N ALA A 46 -0.76 24.75 2.17
CA ALA A 46 -0.06 25.08 0.93
C ALA A 46 0.62 23.87 0.29
N LEU A 47 1.24 22.98 1.07
CA LEU A 47 1.86 21.76 0.55
C LEU A 47 0.82 20.79 -0.02
N LYS A 48 -0.32 20.62 0.65
CA LYS A 48 -1.45 19.83 0.13
C LYS A 48 -1.99 20.41 -1.18
N ALA A 49 -2.23 21.72 -1.21
CA ALA A 49 -2.68 22.41 -2.41
C ALA A 49 -1.67 22.26 -3.56
N LEU A 50 -0.37 22.44 -3.29
CA LEU A 50 0.69 22.23 -4.26
C LEU A 50 0.65 20.81 -4.83
N GLY A 51 0.49 19.80 -3.99
CA GLY A 51 0.31 18.41 -4.42
C GLY A 51 -0.87 18.24 -5.37
N HIS A 52 -2.06 18.75 -5.03
CA HIS A 52 -3.23 18.70 -5.90
C HIS A 52 -3.01 19.44 -7.23
N HIS A 53 -2.35 20.60 -7.21
CA HIS A 53 -2.09 21.37 -8.42
C HIS A 53 -1.11 20.66 -9.36
N ARG A 54 -0.10 19.97 -8.81
CA ARG A 54 0.84 19.14 -9.58
C ARG A 54 0.17 17.88 -10.11
N PHE A 55 -0.67 17.26 -9.29
CA PHE A 55 -1.45 16.09 -9.70
C PHE A 55 -2.38 16.42 -10.88
N ALA A 56 -3.08 17.56 -10.83
CA ALA A 56 -3.92 18.03 -11.93
C ALA A 56 -3.15 18.32 -13.23
N GLN A 57 -1.85 18.63 -13.11
CA GLN A 57 -0.93 18.79 -14.26
C GLN A 57 -0.33 17.47 -14.74
N GLN A 58 -0.70 16.33 -14.13
CA GLN A 58 -0.10 15.01 -14.36
C GLN A 58 1.40 14.95 -14.01
N ASP A 59 1.89 15.93 -13.24
CA ASP A 59 3.23 15.95 -12.68
C ASP A 59 3.23 15.17 -11.36
N TYR A 60 3.04 13.85 -11.48
CA TYR A 60 2.85 12.96 -10.34
C TYR A 60 4.06 12.88 -9.43
N VAL A 61 5.28 13.06 -9.96
CA VAL A 61 6.51 13.07 -9.16
C VAL A 61 6.53 14.27 -8.22
N SER A 62 6.26 15.47 -8.73
CA SER A 62 6.19 16.66 -7.90
C SER A 62 4.99 16.65 -6.95
N ALA A 63 3.86 16.07 -7.37
CA ALA A 63 2.70 15.88 -6.51
C ALA A 63 3.03 14.99 -5.31
N LEU A 64 3.69 13.85 -5.57
CA LEU A 64 4.10 12.90 -4.55
C LEU A 64 5.02 13.55 -3.51
N ALA A 65 6.00 14.34 -3.97
CA ALA A 65 6.91 15.08 -3.10
C ALA A 65 6.17 16.09 -2.20
N ALA A 66 5.21 16.84 -2.76
CA ALA A 66 4.45 17.82 -1.98
C ALA A 66 3.53 17.16 -0.92
N PHE A 67 2.90 16.03 -1.24
CA PHE A 67 2.12 15.27 -0.26
C PHE A 67 3.01 14.64 0.82
N HIS A 68 4.20 14.18 0.45
CA HIS A 68 5.19 13.70 1.40
C HIS A 68 5.62 14.80 2.37
N ASP A 69 5.95 16.00 1.87
CA ASP A 69 6.31 17.14 2.72
C ASP A 69 5.16 17.55 3.64
N ALA A 70 3.92 17.46 3.17
CA ALA A 70 2.74 17.64 4.02
C ALA A 70 2.66 16.60 5.15
N LEU A 71 2.98 15.33 4.88
CA LEU A 71 3.02 14.26 5.88
C LEU A 71 4.19 14.37 6.86
N ILE A 72 5.31 14.98 6.47
CA ILE A 72 6.37 15.37 7.43
C ILE A 72 5.82 16.41 8.42
N LEU A 73 4.99 17.34 7.94
CA LEU A 73 4.36 18.36 8.78
C LEU A 73 3.21 17.82 9.63
N ASP A 74 2.40 16.90 9.11
CA ASP A 74 1.37 16.25 9.88
C ASP A 74 1.27 14.77 9.47
N PRO A 75 1.94 13.88 10.22
CA PRO A 75 1.92 12.45 9.93
C PRO A 75 0.52 11.84 10.02
N ASN A 76 -0.42 12.51 10.69
CA ASN A 76 -1.79 12.04 10.91
C ASN A 76 -2.79 12.60 9.88
N ASP A 77 -2.36 13.41 8.91
CA ASP A 77 -3.24 13.96 7.88
C ASP A 77 -3.72 12.85 6.93
N GLU A 78 -4.93 12.35 7.17
CA GLU A 78 -5.53 11.27 6.41
C GLU A 78 -5.70 11.61 4.92
N MET A 79 -6.00 12.87 4.60
CA MET A 79 -6.15 13.30 3.21
C MET A 79 -4.81 13.28 2.48
N ALA A 80 -3.75 13.84 3.08
CA ALA A 80 -2.42 13.82 2.50
C ALA A 80 -1.91 12.38 2.34
N ARG A 81 -2.22 11.48 3.29
CA ARG A 81 -1.88 10.06 3.20
C ARG A 81 -2.60 9.36 2.05
N HIS A 82 -3.90 9.61 1.91
CA HIS A 82 -4.69 9.09 0.80
C HIS A 82 -4.15 9.57 -0.54
N ASP A 83 -3.95 10.88 -0.70
CA ASP A 83 -3.50 11.48 -1.95
C ASP A 83 -2.08 11.06 -2.32
N TYR A 84 -1.20 10.90 -1.32
CA TYR A 84 0.11 10.28 -1.48
C TYR A 84 0.00 8.86 -2.04
N GLY A 85 -0.84 8.01 -1.42
CA GLY A 85 -1.02 6.61 -1.84
C GLY A 85 -1.58 6.50 -3.26
N VAL A 86 -2.58 7.32 -3.61
CA VAL A 86 -3.12 7.39 -4.97
C VAL A 86 -2.03 7.80 -5.96
N THR A 87 -1.27 8.85 -5.66
CA THR A 87 -0.20 9.34 -6.54
C THR A 87 0.90 8.30 -6.72
N TRP A 88 1.27 7.59 -5.64
CA TRP A 88 2.26 6.52 -5.69
C TRP A 88 1.81 5.36 -6.56
N SER A 89 0.53 4.96 -6.48
CA SER A 89 -0.02 3.86 -7.29
C SER A 89 -0.01 4.16 -8.80
N ILE A 90 -0.14 5.44 -9.18
CA ILE A 90 -0.05 5.87 -10.58
C ILE A 90 1.38 5.75 -11.07
N LEU A 91 2.36 6.13 -10.24
CA LEU A 91 3.78 6.02 -10.57
C LEU A 91 4.29 4.57 -10.53
N ASN A 92 3.65 3.72 -9.73
CA ASN A 92 4.02 2.32 -9.49
C ASN A 92 2.81 1.41 -9.75
N PRO A 93 2.36 1.29 -11.00
CA PRO A 93 1.24 0.42 -11.32
C PRO A 93 1.60 -1.03 -10.97
N PRO A 94 0.65 -1.82 -10.44
CA PRO A 94 0.90 -3.23 -10.18
C PRO A 94 1.31 -3.93 -11.48
N PRO A 95 2.20 -4.94 -11.41
CA PRO A 95 2.53 -5.72 -12.59
C PRO A 95 1.25 -6.29 -13.20
N ALA A 96 1.14 -6.17 -14.52
CA ALA A 96 -0.01 -6.72 -15.24
C ALA A 96 -0.16 -8.20 -14.85
N PRO A 97 -1.39 -8.68 -14.59
CA PRO A 97 -1.60 -10.10 -14.38
C PRO A 97 -1.02 -10.85 -15.58
N PRO A 98 -0.39 -12.02 -15.37
CA PRO A 98 0.15 -12.80 -16.47
C PRO A 98 -0.94 -12.98 -17.51
N GLU A 99 -0.65 -12.60 -18.76
CA GLU A 99 -1.58 -12.78 -19.87
C GLU A 99 -2.03 -14.24 -19.84
N SER A 100 -3.34 -14.45 -19.71
CA SER A 100 -3.90 -15.80 -19.79
C SER A 100 -3.44 -16.40 -21.12
N PRO A 101 -2.89 -17.62 -21.14
CA PRO A 101 -2.36 -18.19 -22.37
C PRO A 101 -3.43 -18.11 -23.45
N THR A 102 -3.08 -17.46 -24.56
CA THR A 102 -3.94 -17.35 -25.73
C THR A 102 -4.46 -18.75 -26.05
N PRO A 103 -5.79 -18.98 -26.05
CA PRO A 103 -6.30 -20.30 -26.40
C PRO A 103 -5.74 -20.65 -27.79
N PRO A 104 -5.21 -21.87 -27.98
CA PRO A 104 -4.73 -22.29 -29.30
C PRO A 104 -5.86 -22.10 -30.31
N PRO A 105 -5.55 -21.71 -31.56
CA PRO A 105 -6.56 -21.44 -32.57
C PRO A 105 -7.54 -22.61 -32.63
N ALA A 106 -8.83 -22.30 -32.47
CA ALA A 106 -9.90 -23.29 -32.48
C ALA A 106 -9.81 -24.08 -33.78
N GLN A 107 -9.39 -25.34 -33.70
CA GLN A 107 -9.53 -26.26 -34.82
C GLN A 107 -11.03 -26.38 -35.09
N SER A 108 -11.44 -25.98 -36.29
CA SER A 108 -12.81 -26.08 -36.76
C SER A 108 -13.32 -27.51 -36.60
N PRO A 109 -14.58 -27.74 -36.19
CA PRO A 109 -15.08 -29.08 -35.94
C PRO A 109 -15.19 -29.83 -37.28
N ALA A 110 -14.38 -30.88 -37.43
CA ALA A 110 -14.56 -31.86 -38.48
C ALA A 110 -15.84 -32.67 -38.21
N ALA A 111 -16.60 -32.87 -39.28
CA ALA A 111 -17.92 -33.46 -39.31
C ALA A 111 -18.03 -34.82 -38.60
N GLU A 112 -19.15 -35.00 -37.92
CA GLU A 112 -19.62 -36.27 -37.36
C GLU A 112 -19.87 -37.30 -38.47
N THR A 113 -19.45 -38.54 -38.24
CA THR A 113 -20.01 -39.73 -38.88
C THR A 113 -20.37 -40.74 -37.79
N PRO A 114 -21.63 -41.24 -37.73
CA PRO A 114 -22.04 -42.19 -36.71
C PRO A 114 -21.85 -43.64 -37.20
N THR A 115 -21.36 -44.52 -36.32
CA THR A 115 -21.49 -45.98 -36.48
C THR A 115 -21.97 -46.58 -35.15
N PRO A 116 -23.01 -47.45 -35.14
CA PRO A 116 -23.63 -47.98 -33.92
C PRO A 116 -23.16 -49.41 -33.55
N GLY A 117 -23.34 -49.77 -32.27
CA GLY A 117 -23.29 -51.14 -31.73
C GLY A 117 -22.14 -51.31 -30.73
N GLY A 118 -22.31 -51.84 -29.51
CA GLY A 118 -23.42 -52.41 -28.77
C GLY A 118 -22.80 -53.23 -27.61
N GLY A 119 -23.40 -53.20 -26.40
CA GLY A 119 -23.08 -54.15 -25.32
C GLY A 119 -22.74 -53.53 -23.96
N GLU A 120 -23.73 -53.47 -23.07
CA GLU A 120 -23.63 -53.47 -21.60
C GLU A 120 -23.53 -54.94 -21.07
N PRO A 121 -23.45 -55.25 -19.75
CA PRO A 121 -22.90 -54.56 -18.56
C PRO A 121 -22.05 -55.50 -17.66
N GLY A 122 -21.40 -54.99 -16.60
CA GLY A 122 -20.80 -55.83 -15.55
C GLY A 122 -20.30 -55.07 -14.32
N THR A 123 -20.98 -55.28 -13.18
CA THR A 123 -20.80 -54.62 -11.86
C THR A 123 -19.96 -55.51 -10.88
N PRO A 124 -19.78 -55.20 -9.57
CA PRO A 124 -18.49 -55.04 -8.89
C PRO A 124 -18.14 -56.13 -7.84
N GLY A 125 -16.94 -56.08 -7.22
CA GLY A 125 -16.63 -56.86 -6.01
C GLY A 125 -15.19 -56.71 -5.47
N PRO A 126 -14.94 -57.00 -4.16
CA PRO A 126 -14.10 -56.18 -3.25
C PRO A 126 -12.85 -56.88 -2.65
N GLY A 127 -12.00 -56.14 -1.92
CA GLY A 127 -11.02 -56.74 -0.99
C GLY A 127 -9.96 -55.79 -0.40
N ASP A 128 -10.18 -55.34 0.84
CA ASP A 128 -9.16 -55.04 1.88
C ASP A 128 -9.01 -56.33 2.75
N PRO A 129 -7.93 -56.62 3.54
CA PRO A 129 -7.28 -55.71 4.49
C PRO A 129 -5.73 -55.80 4.70
N THR A 130 -5.25 -54.81 5.49
CA THR A 130 -3.97 -54.48 6.20
C THR A 130 -3.14 -55.63 6.85
N PRO A 131 -1.86 -55.47 7.34
CA PRO A 131 -1.36 -54.42 8.27
C PRO A 131 0.11 -53.91 8.16
N GLN A 132 0.41 -52.83 8.93
CA GLN A 132 1.69 -52.11 9.13
C GLN A 132 2.80 -52.93 9.86
N PRO A 133 4.04 -52.41 9.97
CA PRO A 133 4.40 -51.72 11.23
C PRO A 133 5.26 -50.44 11.09
N THR A 134 4.86 -49.43 11.88
CA THR A 134 5.63 -48.49 12.72
C THR A 134 7.13 -48.25 12.47
N THR A 135 7.52 -46.98 12.39
CA THR A 135 8.45 -46.35 13.36
C THR A 135 8.20 -44.84 13.48
N THR A 136 7.87 -44.41 14.70
CA THR A 136 7.87 -43.02 15.17
C THR A 136 9.16 -42.77 15.97
N PRO A 137 9.80 -41.61 15.84
CA PRO A 137 10.58 -41.01 16.93
C PRO A 137 10.05 -39.59 17.26
N PRO A 138 10.37 -39.03 18.44
CA PRO A 138 9.39 -38.67 19.46
C PRO A 138 8.97 -37.20 19.45
N ALA A 139 7.80 -36.96 20.07
CA ALA A 139 7.29 -35.67 20.47
C ALA A 139 8.24 -34.99 21.47
N ASP A 140 8.68 -33.78 21.12
CA ASP A 140 9.23 -32.81 22.05
C ASP A 140 8.05 -32.07 22.73
N PRO A 141 7.99 -32.02 24.07
CA PRO A 141 6.93 -31.35 24.80
C PRO A 141 7.29 -29.88 25.01
N GLY A 142 6.81 -28.98 24.15
CA GLY A 142 7.01 -27.55 24.44
C GLY A 142 6.67 -26.50 23.39
N ALA A 143 6.03 -26.82 22.26
CA ALA A 143 5.59 -25.77 21.34
C ALA A 143 4.15 -25.35 21.69
N PRO A 144 3.91 -24.14 22.23
CA PRO A 144 2.55 -23.62 22.31
C PRO A 144 2.00 -23.53 20.90
N SER A 145 0.75 -24.00 20.70
CA SER A 145 -0.06 -23.57 19.56
C SER A 145 0.09 -22.05 19.42
N PRO A 146 0.30 -21.50 18.21
CA PRO A 146 0.17 -20.06 18.04
C PRO A 146 -1.31 -19.75 18.31
N GLY A 147 -1.58 -19.32 19.54
CA GLY A 147 -2.80 -18.60 19.84
C GLY A 147 -2.81 -17.33 18.99
N PRO A 148 -3.96 -16.64 18.93
CA PRO A 148 -4.07 -15.36 18.22
C PRO A 148 -3.01 -14.31 18.64
N GLY A 149 -2.34 -14.48 19.78
CA GLY A 149 -1.24 -13.62 20.23
C GLY A 149 0.13 -13.82 19.55
N SER A 150 0.38 -14.91 18.81
CA SER A 150 1.67 -15.11 18.13
C SER A 150 1.80 -14.24 16.88
N SER A 151 0.75 -14.16 16.07
CA SER A 151 0.73 -13.31 14.88
C SER A 151 0.71 -11.82 15.24
N GLU A 152 0.07 -11.46 16.34
CA GLU A 152 0.01 -10.08 16.83
C GLU A 152 1.39 -9.58 17.30
N SER A 153 2.07 -10.37 18.15
CA SER A 153 3.41 -10.04 18.63
C SER A 153 4.46 -10.06 17.51
N GLU A 154 4.30 -10.91 16.49
CA GLU A 154 5.13 -10.90 15.28
C GLU A 154 4.93 -9.62 14.46
N ILE A 155 3.68 -9.16 14.31
CA ILE A 155 3.32 -7.91 13.63
C ILE A 155 3.91 -6.71 14.38
N GLU A 156 3.77 -6.65 15.71
CA GLU A 156 4.36 -5.60 16.55
C GLU A 156 5.88 -5.56 16.45
N THR A 157 6.53 -6.73 16.50
CA THR A 157 7.98 -6.85 16.34
C THR A 157 8.42 -6.35 14.97
N ARG A 158 7.66 -6.65 13.92
CA ARG A 158 7.95 -6.20 12.56
C ARG A 158 7.79 -4.68 12.42
N ILE A 159 6.76 -4.09 13.03
CA ILE A 159 6.57 -2.63 13.08
C ILE A 159 7.76 -1.95 13.77
N ALA A 160 8.21 -2.47 14.91
CA ALA A 160 9.37 -1.93 15.62
C ALA A 160 10.67 -2.04 14.79
N GLN A 161 10.84 -3.14 14.04
CA GLN A 161 11.98 -3.32 13.15
C GLN A 161 11.95 -2.33 11.98
N ILE A 162 10.77 -2.08 11.41
CA ILE A 162 10.59 -1.06 10.36
C ILE A 162 10.96 0.33 10.88
N ASP A 163 10.51 0.70 12.08
CA ASP A 163 10.83 1.99 12.70
C ASP A 163 12.34 2.15 12.97
N GLN A 164 13.06 1.05 13.21
CA GLN A 164 14.52 1.04 13.35
C GLN A 164 15.22 1.17 11.99
N GLU A 165 14.71 0.51 10.94
CA GLU A 165 15.26 0.56 9.60
C GLU A 165 15.11 1.95 8.97
N VAL A 166 13.97 2.61 9.17
CA VAL A 166 13.76 4.01 8.76
C VAL A 166 14.78 4.93 9.46
N ARG A 167 14.92 4.82 10.78
CA ARG A 167 15.94 5.59 11.53
C ARG A 167 17.36 5.34 11.03
N SER A 168 17.70 4.10 10.70
CA SER A 168 19.02 3.77 10.14
C SER A 168 19.27 4.44 8.79
N ILE A 169 18.24 4.50 7.93
CA ILE A 169 18.35 5.15 6.61
C ILE A 169 18.48 6.67 6.78
N GLU A 170 17.73 7.26 7.71
CA GLU A 170 17.82 8.69 8.03
C GLU A 170 19.20 9.06 8.59
N ASP A 171 19.76 8.23 9.48
CA ASP A 171 21.11 8.42 10.03
C ASP A 171 22.20 8.26 8.95
N GLU A 172 22.04 7.33 8.00
CA GLU A 172 22.97 7.11 6.88
C GLU A 172 22.88 8.21 5.80
N ALA A 173 21.72 8.82 5.62
CA ALA A 173 21.48 9.85 4.60
C ALA A 173 22.23 11.18 4.87
N GLY A 174 22.67 11.43 6.10
CA GLY A 174 23.41 12.64 6.44
C GLY A 174 22.62 13.93 6.18
N GLU A 175 23.12 14.83 5.32
CA GLU A 175 22.47 16.12 5.03
C GLU A 175 21.31 16.02 4.01
N ALA A 176 21.23 14.96 3.19
CA ALA A 176 20.17 14.82 2.20
C ALA A 176 19.94 13.36 1.80
N LEU A 177 18.67 12.92 1.86
CA LEU A 177 18.28 11.60 1.38
C LEU A 177 18.46 11.49 -0.14
N THR A 178 19.08 10.39 -0.57
CA THR A 178 19.05 9.99 -1.98
C THR A 178 17.65 9.52 -2.38
N ALA A 179 17.34 9.56 -3.68
CA ALA A 179 16.06 9.10 -4.19
C ALA A 179 15.78 7.62 -3.85
N GLU A 180 16.81 6.78 -3.79
CA GLU A 180 16.71 5.36 -3.43
C GLU A 180 16.41 5.17 -1.93
N GLN A 181 17.10 5.92 -1.07
CA GLN A 181 16.82 5.92 0.37
C GLN A 181 15.41 6.44 0.69
N ALA A 182 14.98 7.49 -0.01
CA ALA A 182 13.62 8.00 0.09
C ALA A 182 12.60 6.92 -0.34
N LEU A 183 12.82 6.25 -1.48
CA LEU A 183 11.94 5.17 -1.94
C LEU A 183 11.88 4.03 -0.91
N ARG A 184 13.01 3.67 -0.30
CA ARG A 184 13.08 2.62 0.71
C ARG A 184 12.28 2.96 1.97
N ILE A 185 12.39 4.20 2.47
CA ILE A 185 11.58 4.67 3.61
C ILE A 185 10.09 4.62 3.27
N LEU A 186 9.72 4.96 2.03
CA LEU A 186 8.33 4.93 1.59
C LEU A 186 7.76 3.50 1.56
N GLU A 187 8.53 2.53 1.07
CA GLU A 187 8.17 1.10 1.12
C GLU A 187 7.97 0.63 2.57
N LEU A 188 8.90 0.98 3.45
CA LEU A 188 8.86 0.63 4.87
C LEU A 188 7.62 1.21 5.56
N ASN A 189 7.29 2.48 5.30
CA ASN A 189 6.09 3.11 5.84
C ASN A 189 4.80 2.48 5.31
N ALA A 190 4.76 2.07 4.03
CA ALA A 190 3.63 1.36 3.46
C ALA A 190 3.45 -0.02 4.12
N GLU A 191 4.54 -0.75 4.36
CA GLU A 191 4.53 -2.04 5.07
C GLU A 191 4.04 -1.89 6.51
N ARG A 192 4.55 -0.89 7.25
CA ARG A 192 4.11 -0.56 8.61
C ARG A 192 2.61 -0.31 8.69
N ASN A 193 2.06 0.45 7.75
CA ASN A 193 0.63 0.76 7.70
C ASN A 193 -0.20 -0.51 7.46
N ARG A 194 0.22 -1.38 6.53
CA ARG A 194 -0.44 -2.67 6.29
C ARG A 194 -0.46 -3.53 7.55
N LEU A 195 0.65 -3.57 8.27
CA LEU A 195 0.80 -4.32 9.53
C LEU A 195 -0.07 -3.74 10.65
N SER A 196 -0.13 -2.41 10.75
CA SER A 196 -0.97 -1.72 11.74
C SER A 196 -2.45 -1.99 11.51
N SER A 197 -2.91 -2.00 10.24
CA SER A 197 -4.30 -2.37 9.91
C SER A 197 -4.63 -3.83 10.26
N LEU A 198 -3.67 -4.75 10.12
CA LEU A 198 -3.85 -6.14 10.51
C LEU A 198 -4.01 -6.28 12.03
N LEU A 199 -3.20 -5.55 12.80
CA LEU A 199 -3.30 -5.47 14.27
C LEU A 199 -4.68 -4.95 14.72
N GLU A 200 -5.12 -3.85 14.12
CA GLU A 200 -6.42 -3.21 14.43
C GLU A 200 -7.60 -4.13 14.10
N SER A 201 -7.53 -4.87 12.98
CA SER A 201 -8.54 -5.86 12.59
C SER A 201 -8.56 -7.13 13.46
N GLY A 202 -7.43 -7.46 14.10
CA GLY A 202 -7.32 -8.59 15.03
C GLY A 202 -7.98 -8.30 16.39
N GLN A 203 -7.83 -7.07 16.89
CA GLN A 203 -8.41 -6.65 18.18
C GLN A 203 -9.95 -6.59 18.18
N ASP A 204 -10.59 -6.24 17.06
CA ASP A 204 -12.06 -6.15 16.95
C ASP A 204 -12.76 -7.53 16.94
N SER A 205 -12.00 -8.62 16.81
CA SER A 205 -12.51 -9.99 16.88
C SER A 205 -12.49 -10.60 18.29
N SER A 206 -12.08 -9.82 19.30
CA SER A 206 -12.02 -10.22 20.71
C SER A 206 -13.08 -9.53 21.58
N ASP A 207 -14.34 -9.51 21.13
CA ASP A 207 -15.49 -9.19 22.01
C ASP A 207 -16.06 -10.50 22.61
N PRO A 208 -16.00 -10.69 23.94
CA PRO A 208 -16.42 -11.92 24.59
C PRO A 208 -17.95 -12.00 24.67
N ALA A 209 -18.54 -12.75 23.74
CA ALA A 209 -19.89 -13.30 23.92
C ALA A 209 -19.86 -14.46 24.94
N ASP A 210 -20.02 -14.15 26.24
CA ASP A 210 -20.61 -15.03 27.26
C ASP A 210 -21.05 -14.13 28.43
N ARG A 211 -22.33 -13.78 28.54
CA ARG A 211 -23.39 -14.46 29.33
C ARG A 211 -23.09 -14.64 30.82
#